data_AF-A0A6L5JXP5-F1
#
_entry.id   AF-A0A6L5JXP5-F1
#
_cell.length_a   1.000
_cell.length_b   1.000
_cell.length_c   1.000
_cell.angle_alpha   90.00
_cell.angle_beta   90.00
_cell.angle_gamma   90.00
#
_symmetry.space_group_name_H-M   'P 1'
#
loop_
_entity.id
_entity.type
_entity.pdbx_description
1 polymer ?
#
loop_
_entity_poly.entity_id
_entity_poly.type
_entity_poly.pdbx_seq_one_letter_code
_entity_poly.pdbx_strand_id
1 'polypeptide(L)' 'MTNGKIWLVVKPTVGLPVFLFTVALTALAIHAALLANGRLTAWWSEVPLAKPAAVAVQAAPAPVAAPAADVK' A
#
# COMPACT_ATOMS: atom_id res chain seq x y z
N MET A 1 3.44 12.96 14.59
CA MET A 1 2.61 13.62 13.56
C MET A 1 3.01 15.10 13.48
N THR A 2 3.95 15.46 12.61
CA THR A 2 4.50 16.84 12.50
C THR A 2 4.12 17.54 11.18
N ASN A 3 3.40 16.86 10.29
CA ASN A 3 3.10 17.30 8.93
C ASN A 3 1.86 18.18 8.78
N GLY A 4 1.29 18.71 9.87
CA GLY A 4 0.08 19.55 9.82
C GLY A 4 0.25 20.84 8.99
N LYS A 5 1.49 21.27 8.75
CA LYS A 5 1.83 22.45 7.94
C LYS A 5 1.58 22.29 6.43
N ILE A 6 1.28 21.07 5.94
CA ILE A 6 0.98 20.81 4.52
C ILE A 6 -0.19 21.69 4.00
N TRP A 7 -1.13 22.06 4.87
CA TRP A 7 -2.29 22.88 4.50
C TRP A 7 -1.98 24.37 4.31
N LEU A 8 -0.74 24.80 4.60
CA LEU A 8 -0.26 26.14 4.27
C LEU A 8 0.17 26.25 2.79
N VAL A 9 0.51 25.12 2.16
CA VAL A 9 0.94 25.04 0.76
C VAL A 9 -0.12 24.43 -0.16
N VAL A 10 -1.09 23.70 0.40
CA VAL A 10 -2.22 23.12 -0.34
C VAL A 10 -3.52 23.53 0.33
N LYS A 11 -4.46 24.11 -0.42
CA LYS A 11 -5.77 24.49 0.13
C LYS A 11 -6.54 23.24 0.59
N PRO A 12 -7.00 23.18 1.85
CA PRO A 12 -7.65 21.98 2.40
C PRO A 12 -8.94 21.61 1.67
N THR A 13 -9.72 22.59 1.21
CA THR A 13 -10.97 22.38 0.47
C THR A 13 -10.79 21.64 -0.86
N VAL A 14 -9.58 21.61 -1.44
CA VAL A 14 -9.29 20.87 -2.68
C VAL A 14 -8.37 19.69 -2.42
N GLY A 15 -7.30 19.88 -1.62
CA GLY A 15 -6.34 18.82 -1.32
C GLY A 15 -6.93 17.66 -0.51
N LEU A 16 -7.81 17.94 0.46
CA LEU A 16 -8.39 16.90 1.31
C LEU A 16 -9.40 16.04 0.53
N PRO A 17 -10.35 16.62 -0.25
CA PRO A 17 -11.21 15.81 -1.09
C PRO A 17 -10.42 14.97 -2.09
N VAL A 18 -9.46 15.57 -2.82
CA VAL A 18 -8.66 14.84 -3.82
C VAL A 18 -7.91 13.67 -3.17
N PHE A 19 -7.31 13.85 -2.00
CA PHE A 19 -6.65 12.78 -1.26
C PHE A 19 -7.61 11.64 -0.90
N LEU A 20 -8.77 11.95 -0.31
CA LEU A 20 -9.75 10.93 0.06
C LEU A 20 -10.34 10.23 -1.16
N PHE A 21 -10.56 10.95 -2.27
CA PHE A 21 -11.01 10.38 -3.53
C PHE A 21 -9.99 9.41 -4.13
N THR A 22 -8.70 9.78 -4.15
CA THR A 22 -7.65 8.88 -4.67
C THR A 22 -7.54 7.61 -3.83
N VAL A 23 -7.63 7.74 -2.50
CA VAL A 23 -7.66 6.59 -1.59
C VAL A 23 -8.89 5.71 -1.84
N ALA A 24 -10.07 6.30 -1.99
CA ALA A 24 -11.32 5.57 -2.26
C ALA A 24 -11.25 4.82 -3.61
N LEU A 25 -10.77 5.47 -4.67
CA LEU A 25 -10.58 4.84 -5.98
C LEU A 25 -9.57 3.69 -5.90
N THR A 26 -8.47 3.87 -5.17
CA THR A 26 -7.47 2.81 -4.98
C THR A 26 -8.08 1.63 -4.23
N ALA A 27 -8.85 1.88 -3.17
CA ALA A 27 -9.53 0.84 -2.42
C ALA A 27 -10.50 0.06 -3.31
N LEU A 28 -11.34 0.76 -4.09
CA LEU A 28 -12.27 0.12 -5.03
C LEU A 28 -11.55 -0.68 -6.12
N ALA A 29 -10.45 -0.16 -6.67
CA ALA A 29 -9.66 -0.87 -7.68
C ALA A 29 -9.07 -2.18 -7.13
N ILE A 30 -8.52 -2.15 -5.91
CA ILE A 30 -8.00 -3.37 -5.26
C ILE A 30 -9.14 -4.37 -5.01
N HIS A 31 -10.30 -3.92 -4.52
CA HIS A 31 -11.44 -4.81 -4.28
C HIS A 31 -12.00 -5.39 -5.59
N ALA A 32 -12.04 -4.62 -6.67
CA ALA A 32 -12.43 -5.09 -7.99
C ALA A 32 -11.44 -6.15 -8.52
N ALA A 33 -10.13 -5.95 -8.33
CA ALA A 33 -9.11 -6.94 -8.68
C ALA A 33 -9.22 -8.21 -7.81
N LEU A 34 -9.56 -8.07 -6.53
CA LEU A 34 -9.79 -9.20 -5.62
C LEU A 34 -11.03 -10.00 -6.02
N LEU A 35 -12.07 -9.32 -6.51
CA LEU A 35 -13.27 -9.93 -7.04
C LEU A 35 -13.00 -10.66 -8.36
N ALA A 36 -12.25 -10.05 -9.28
CA ALA A 36 -11.88 -10.67 -10.56
C ALA A 36 -11.04 -11.94 -10.38
N ASN A 37 -10.16 -11.97 -9.38
CA ASN A 37 -9.37 -13.15 -9.03
C ASN A 37 -10.15 -14.18 -8.18
N GLY A 38 -11.46 -13.98 -7.95
CA GLY A 38 -12.30 -14.88 -7.16
C GLY A 38 -11.95 -14.96 -5.67
N ARG A 39 -11.02 -14.13 -5.18
CA ARG A 39 -10.56 -14.12 -3.79
C ARG A 39 -11.58 -13.45 -2.88
N LEU A 40 -12.29 -12.43 -3.37
CA LEU A 40 -13.32 -11.75 -2.61
C LEU A 40 -14.57 -12.62 -2.44
N THR A 41 -14.96 -13.34 -3.49
CA THR A 41 -16.07 -14.30 -3.45
C THR A 41 -15.78 -15.46 -2.52
N ALA A 42 -14.56 -15.96 -2.53
CA ALA A 42 -14.13 -17.00 -1.61
C ALA A 42 -14.01 -16.58 -0.15
N TRP A 43 -13.81 -15.28 0.12
CA TRP A 43 -13.76 -14.79 1.49
C TRP A 43 -15.15 -14.71 2.12
N TRP A 44 -16.19 -14.38 1.35
CA TRP A 44 -17.57 -14.35 1.86
C TRP A 44 -18.31 -15.68 1.72
N SER A 45 -17.77 -16.62 0.94
CA SER A 45 -18.34 -17.95 0.78
C SER A 45 -17.69 -18.87 1.80
N GLU A 46 -18.47 -19.70 2.48
CA GLU A 46 -18.00 -20.74 3.44
C GLU A 46 -17.07 -21.80 2.79
N VAL A 47 -16.63 -21.59 1.55
CA VAL A 47 -15.80 -22.50 0.76
C VAL A 47 -14.34 -22.08 0.91
N PRO A 48 -13.47 -22.88 1.55
CA PRO A 48 -12.10 -22.51 1.81
C PRO A 48 -11.30 -22.53 0.50
N LEU A 49 -11.11 -21.37 -0.14
CA LEU A 49 -10.10 -21.26 -1.20
C LEU A 49 -8.72 -21.39 -0.58
N ALA A 50 -7.93 -22.30 -1.15
CA ALA A 50 -6.51 -22.44 -0.85
C ALA A 50 -5.82 -21.07 -0.91
N LYS A 51 -5.17 -20.72 0.21
CA LYS A 51 -4.43 -19.48 0.46
C LYS A 51 -3.60 -19.08 -0.76
N PRO A 52 -3.93 -17.98 -1.46
CA PRO A 52 -3.15 -17.57 -2.60
C PRO A 52 -1.77 -17.10 -2.11
N ALA A 53 -0.72 -17.57 -2.79
CA ALA A 53 0.65 -17.25 -2.48
C ALA A 53 0.82 -15.72 -2.33
N ALA A 54 1.47 -15.31 -1.23
CA ALA A 54 1.79 -13.91 -1.01
C ALA A 54 2.64 -13.42 -2.19
N VAL A 55 2.14 -12.41 -2.90
CA VAL A 55 2.99 -11.66 -3.83
C VAL A 55 4.04 -11.01 -2.95
N ALA A 56 5.29 -11.45 -3.07
CA ALA A 56 6.40 -10.87 -2.36
C ALA A 56 6.48 -9.40 -2.75
N VAL A 57 6.19 -8.51 -1.80
CA VAL A 57 6.68 -7.13 -1.89
C VAL A 57 8.19 -7.27 -1.97
N GLN A 58 8.77 -7.05 -3.15
CA GLN A 58 10.22 -6.95 -3.29
C GLN A 58 10.67 -5.87 -2.32
N ALA A 59 11.33 -6.31 -1.25
CA ALA A 59 11.95 -5.42 -0.29
C ALA A 59 12.87 -4.47 -1.04
N ALA A 60 12.75 -3.17 -0.75
CA ALA A 60 13.69 -2.17 -1.23
C ALA A 60 15.13 -2.65 -0.97
N PRO A 61 16.07 -2.50 -1.91
CA PRO A 61 17.44 -2.96 -1.72
C PRO A 61 18.03 -2.29 -0.48
N ALA A 62 18.50 -3.11 0.47
CA ALA A 62 19.13 -2.65 1.70
C ALA A 62 20.36 -1.78 1.37
N PRO A 63 20.63 -0.70 2.11
CA PRO A 63 21.83 0.10 1.91
C PRO A 63 23.05 -0.77 2.19
N VAL A 64 23.96 -0.84 1.23
CA VAL A 64 25.24 -1.54 1.32
C VAL A 64 26.00 -1.06 2.56
N ALA A 65 26.21 -1.97 3.51
CA ALA A 65 27.14 -1.74 4.61
C ALA A 65 28.55 -1.63 4.03
N ALA A 66 29.21 -0.48 4.24
CA ALA A 66 30.60 -0.27 3.91
C ALA A 66 31.48 -1.28 4.66
N PRO A 67 32.50 -1.89 4.02
CA PRO A 67 33.41 -2.79 4.74
C PRO A 67 34.20 -1.97 5.77
N ALA A 68 34.15 -2.42 7.03
CA ALA A 68 35.01 -1.90 8.08
C ALA A 68 36.47 -2.15 7.66
N ALA A 69 37.20 -1.05 7.50
CA ALA A 69 38.63 -1.07 7.22
C ALA A 69 39.39 -1.62 8.44
N ASP A 70 40.17 -2.65 8.15
CA ASP A 70 41.37 -3.11 8.83
C ASP A 70 42.14 -1.96 9.54
N VAL A 71 42.35 -2.08 10.86
CA VAL A 71 43.42 -1.34 11.57
C VAL A 71 44.07 -2.29 12.57
N LYS A 72 45.20 -2.81 12.11
CA LYS A 72 46.41 -3.33 12.79
C LYS A 72 46.49 -3.26 14.32
#